data_AF-A0A4D4L171-F1
#
_entry.id   AF-A0A4D4L171-F1
#
_cell.length_a   1.000
_cell.length_b   1.000
_cell.length_c   1.000
_cell.angle_alpha   90.00
_cell.angle_beta   90.00
_cell.angle_gamma   90.00
#
_symmetry.space_group_name_H-M   'P 1'
#
loop_
_entity.id
_entity.type
_entity.pdbx_description
1 polymer ?
#
loop_
_entity_poly.entity_id
_entity_poly.type
_entity_poly.pdbx_seq_one_letter_code
_entity_poly.pdbx_strand_id
1 'polypeptide(L)'
;MGAALRLTAEAGQLLSIWRQSPLRVLARLHLVAAGGAEGDEGIGRPRQSGEPVDEPLIGSDLPLPDADEVAGRLDGLARLLLAGSEAPALVTAAVVHGELLALRPFVSRNGLVARAAERIVLVGSGLDPKSICPAEVGYAELGAAPYMAALEGYASGTPEGMAVWIAHCGRAVELGVRESTAVCEALQRGAA
;
A
#
# COMPACT_ATOMS: atom_id res chain seq x y z
N MET A 1 -7.46 -14.80 -0.60
CA MET A 1 -6.06 -15.20 -0.31
C MET A 1 -5.15 -15.21 -1.52
N GLY A 2 -5.52 -15.81 -2.68
CA GLY A 2 -4.62 -15.92 -3.83
C GLY A 2 -4.03 -14.61 -4.37
N ALA A 3 -4.79 -13.51 -4.39
CA ALA A 3 -4.29 -12.21 -4.86
C ALA A 3 -3.13 -11.65 -4.02
N ALA A 4 -3.24 -11.70 -2.70
CA ALA A 4 -2.21 -11.20 -1.78
C ALA A 4 -0.88 -11.97 -1.91
N LEU A 5 -0.97 -13.30 -2.06
CA LEU A 5 0.21 -14.15 -2.28
C LEU A 5 0.91 -13.81 -3.60
N ARG A 6 0.15 -13.65 -4.69
CA ARG A 6 0.71 -13.27 -6.00
C ARG A 6 1.40 -11.91 -5.95
N LEU A 7 0.77 -10.93 -5.31
CA LEU A 7 1.37 -9.60 -5.13
C LEU A 7 2.67 -9.65 -4.34
N THR A 8 2.70 -10.42 -3.24
CA THR A 8 3.89 -10.57 -2.40
C THR A 8 5.04 -11.20 -3.20
N ALA A 9 4.75 -12.21 -4.01
CA ALA A 9 5.74 -12.85 -4.87
C ALA A 9 6.29 -11.90 -5.97
N GLU A 10 5.43 -11.03 -6.52
CA GLU A 10 5.81 -10.11 -7.59
C GLU A 10 6.59 -8.87 -7.07
N ALA A 11 6.26 -8.37 -5.87
CA ALA A 11 6.75 -7.08 -5.36
C ALA A 11 8.27 -6.92 -5.42
N GLY A 12 9.03 -7.98 -5.08
CA GLY A 12 10.49 -7.98 -5.13
C GLY A 12 11.09 -7.78 -6.53
N GLN A 13 10.38 -8.20 -7.59
CA GLN A 13 10.81 -8.05 -8.97
C GLN A 13 10.57 -6.62 -9.51
N LEU A 14 9.71 -5.85 -8.85
CA LEU A 14 9.28 -4.53 -9.31
C LEU A 14 10.12 -3.38 -8.72
N LEU A 15 11.08 -3.67 -7.83
CA LEU A 15 11.86 -2.65 -7.11
C LEU A 15 12.69 -1.73 -8.02
N SER A 16 13.28 -2.28 -9.09
CA SER A 16 14.05 -1.48 -10.06
C SER A 16 13.13 -0.61 -10.93
N ILE A 17 11.98 -1.16 -11.32
CA ILE A 17 10.97 -0.46 -12.14
C ILE A 17 10.29 0.64 -11.32
N TRP A 18 10.04 0.42 -10.02
CA TRP A 18 9.44 1.41 -9.14
C TRP A 18 10.20 2.73 -9.15
N ARG A 19 11.53 2.67 -9.13
CA ARG A 19 12.42 3.85 -9.17
C ARG A 19 12.42 4.59 -10.52
N GLN A 20 11.84 4.01 -11.56
CA GLN A 20 11.81 4.57 -12.91
C GLN A 20 10.40 4.92 -13.36
N SER A 21 9.40 4.15 -12.93
CA SER A 21 8.02 4.28 -13.36
C SER A 21 7.06 3.69 -12.31
N PRO A 22 6.77 4.43 -11.22
CA PRO A 22 5.83 3.99 -10.18
C PRO A 22 4.45 3.62 -10.74
N LEU A 23 3.91 4.42 -11.67
CA LEU A 23 2.59 4.17 -12.27
C LEU A 23 2.53 2.83 -13.02
N ARG A 24 3.61 2.46 -13.73
CA ARG A 24 3.70 1.14 -14.39
C ARG A 24 3.70 0.00 -13.39
N VAL A 25 4.35 0.18 -12.24
CA VAL A 25 4.33 -0.81 -11.17
C VAL A 25 2.93 -0.93 -10.57
N LEU A 26 2.24 0.19 -10.30
CA LEU A 26 0.86 0.15 -9.79
C LEU A 26 -0.10 -0.56 -10.74
N ALA A 27 0.00 -0.28 -12.05
CA ALA A 27 -0.73 -0.99 -13.09
C ALA A 27 -0.46 -2.51 -13.07
N ARG A 28 0.82 -2.90 -12.96
CA ARG A 28 1.22 -4.31 -12.87
C ARG A 28 0.70 -4.98 -11.60
N LEU A 29 0.78 -4.32 -10.45
CA LEU A 29 0.23 -4.82 -9.20
C LEU A 29 -1.28 -5.05 -9.32
N HIS A 30 -2.03 -4.09 -9.88
CA HIS A 30 -3.47 -4.27 -10.09
C HIS A 30 -3.78 -5.49 -10.99
N LEU A 31 -3.06 -5.64 -12.10
CA LEU A 31 -3.20 -6.81 -12.99
C LEU A 31 -2.95 -8.14 -12.25
N VAL A 32 -1.89 -8.21 -11.44
CA VAL A 32 -1.53 -9.40 -10.65
C VAL A 32 -2.58 -9.70 -9.57
N ALA A 33 -3.12 -8.65 -8.94
CA ALA A 33 -4.16 -8.76 -7.93
C ALA A 33 -5.47 -9.29 -8.55
N ALA A 34 -5.86 -8.77 -9.71
CA ALA A 34 -7.05 -9.20 -10.45
C ALA A 34 -6.94 -10.67 -10.95
N GLY A 35 -5.72 -11.20 -11.04
CA GLY A 35 -5.48 -12.60 -11.36
C GLY A 35 -5.52 -12.93 -12.86
N GLY A 36 -5.28 -11.93 -13.71
CA GLY A 36 -5.20 -12.14 -15.17
C GLY A 36 -6.56 -12.38 -15.83
N ALA A 37 -7.64 -11.77 -15.34
CA ALA A 37 -8.92 -11.78 -16.04
C ALA A 37 -8.77 -11.07 -17.40
N GLU A 38 -8.60 -11.86 -18.45
CA GLU A 38 -8.57 -11.36 -19.83
C GLU A 38 -9.96 -10.81 -20.20
N GLY A 39 -10.01 -9.58 -20.72
CA GLY A 39 -11.23 -8.96 -21.24
C GLY A 39 -11.91 -7.92 -20.33
N ASP A 40 -11.42 -7.68 -19.11
CA ASP A 40 -11.84 -6.53 -18.31
C ASP A 40 -10.96 -5.31 -18.62
N GLU A 41 -11.52 -4.37 -19.38
CA GLU A 41 -10.85 -3.15 -19.83
C GLU A 41 -10.47 -2.21 -18.66
N GLY A 42 -11.01 -2.42 -17.45
CA GLY A 42 -10.68 -1.65 -16.24
C GLY A 42 -9.41 -2.10 -15.52
N ILE A 43 -8.84 -3.26 -15.88
CA ILE A 43 -7.67 -3.81 -15.19
C ILE A 43 -6.37 -3.13 -15.65
N GLY A 44 -5.48 -2.86 -14.69
CA GLY A 44 -4.15 -2.32 -14.95
C GLY A 44 -4.11 -0.84 -15.36
N ARG A 45 -5.22 -0.12 -15.25
CA ARG A 45 -5.27 1.34 -15.46
C ARG A 45 -6.08 2.04 -14.37
N PRO A 46 -5.84 3.34 -14.12
CA PRO A 46 -6.73 4.11 -13.28
C PRO A 46 -8.18 4.10 -13.79
N ARG A 47 -9.13 4.23 -12.87
CA ARG A 47 -10.56 4.32 -13.15
C ARG A 47 -10.88 5.62 -13.87
N GLN A 48 -11.86 5.56 -14.76
CA GLN A 48 -12.42 6.66 -15.52
C GLN A 48 -13.68 7.20 -14.84
N SER A 49 -14.14 8.38 -15.30
CA SER A 49 -15.36 8.99 -14.80
C SER A 49 -16.55 8.04 -14.96
N GLY A 50 -17.33 7.87 -13.88
CA GLY A 50 -18.50 6.99 -13.84
C GLY A 50 -18.22 5.51 -13.59
N GLU A 51 -16.96 5.07 -13.56
CA GLU A 51 -16.64 3.69 -13.18
C GLU A 51 -16.79 3.50 -11.65
N PRO A 52 -17.56 2.49 -11.19
CA PRO A 52 -17.76 2.24 -9.76
C PRO A 52 -16.48 1.67 -9.12
N VAL A 53 -16.35 1.87 -7.81
CA VAL A 53 -15.29 1.26 -7.00
C VAL A 53 -15.90 0.23 -6.06
N ASP A 54 -15.49 -1.03 -6.20
CA ASP A 54 -15.87 -2.16 -5.35
C ASP A 54 -14.78 -2.43 -4.30
N GLU A 55 -14.90 -1.77 -3.14
CA GLU A 55 -13.97 -1.85 -2.02
C GLU A 55 -14.72 -1.90 -0.67
N PRO A 56 -15.44 -2.99 -0.35
CA PRO A 56 -16.28 -3.05 0.84
C PRO A 56 -15.49 -2.96 2.17
N LEU A 57 -14.18 -3.13 2.12
CA LEU A 57 -13.29 -3.05 3.28
C LEU A 57 -12.66 -1.66 3.47
N ILE A 58 -12.83 -0.74 2.53
CA ILE A 58 -12.38 0.65 2.65
C ILE A 58 -13.63 1.48 2.90
N GLY A 59 -13.72 2.06 4.09
CA GLY A 59 -14.90 2.74 4.63
C GLY A 59 -15.69 3.55 3.59
N SER A 60 -17.00 3.28 3.52
CA SER A 60 -17.96 3.94 2.63
C SER A 60 -17.99 5.46 2.78
N ASP A 61 -17.59 5.94 3.96
CA ASP A 61 -17.72 7.35 4.37
C ASP A 61 -16.51 8.19 3.94
N LEU A 62 -15.43 7.56 3.47
CA LEU A 62 -14.30 8.26 2.88
C LEU A 62 -14.69 8.86 1.52
N PRO A 63 -14.48 10.17 1.29
CA PRO A 63 -14.74 10.80 0.00
C PRO A 63 -14.03 10.05 -1.13
N LEU A 64 -14.75 9.76 -2.21
CA LEU A 64 -14.19 9.17 -3.41
C LEU A 64 -13.88 10.28 -4.41
N PRO A 65 -12.60 10.59 -4.68
CA PRO A 65 -12.23 11.62 -5.65
C PRO A 65 -12.78 11.33 -7.05
N ASP A 66 -12.97 12.35 -7.89
CA ASP A 66 -13.27 12.13 -9.29
C ASP A 66 -12.03 11.61 -10.07
N ALA A 67 -12.23 11.23 -11.33
CA ALA A 67 -11.15 10.65 -12.15
C ALA A 67 -10.02 11.66 -12.45
N ASP A 68 -10.33 12.95 -12.56
CA ASP A 68 -9.34 13.99 -12.84
C ASP A 68 -8.47 14.25 -11.61
N GLU A 69 -9.08 14.30 -10.42
CA GLU A 69 -8.34 14.39 -9.15
C GLU A 69 -7.45 13.16 -8.95
N VAL A 70 -7.95 11.94 -9.23
CA VAL A 70 -7.13 10.72 -9.17
C VAL A 70 -5.92 10.83 -10.10
N ALA A 71 -6.12 11.23 -11.35
CA ALA A 71 -5.04 11.36 -12.32
C ALA A 71 -3.98 12.37 -11.85
N GLY A 72 -4.42 13.56 -11.42
CA GLY A 72 -3.53 14.62 -10.95
C GLY A 72 -2.71 14.23 -9.71
N ARG A 73 -3.36 13.59 -8.73
CA ARG A 73 -2.70 13.16 -7.49
C ARG A 73 -1.78 11.95 -7.68
N LEU A 74 -2.15 10.99 -8.53
CA LEU A 74 -1.25 9.89 -8.91
C LEU A 74 0.01 10.39 -9.62
N ASP A 75 -0.14 11.34 -10.54
CA ASP A 75 0.99 11.96 -11.25
C ASP A 75 1.87 12.77 -10.28
N GLY A 76 1.26 13.49 -9.33
CA GLY A 76 1.97 14.15 -8.23
C GLY A 76 2.78 13.18 -7.37
N LEU A 77 2.16 12.07 -6.94
CA LEU A 77 2.83 11.01 -6.17
C LEU A 77 3.99 10.39 -6.96
N ALA A 78 3.79 10.09 -8.24
CA ALA A 78 4.83 9.54 -9.10
C ALA A 78 6.01 10.50 -9.24
N ARG A 79 5.75 11.80 -9.46
CA ARG A 79 6.81 12.82 -9.50
C ARG A 79 7.58 12.91 -8.18
N LEU A 80 6.89 12.87 -7.04
CA LEU A 80 7.53 12.88 -5.72
C LEU A 80 8.45 11.67 -5.53
N LEU A 81 7.99 10.48 -5.91
CA LEU A 81 8.79 9.25 -5.80
C LEU A 81 10.00 9.24 -6.74
N LEU A 82 9.87 9.81 -7.94
CA LEU A 82 10.95 9.90 -8.93
C LEU A 82 11.98 10.98 -8.57
N ALA A 83 11.54 12.11 -8.01
CA ALA A 83 12.43 13.16 -7.53
C ALA A 83 13.25 12.71 -6.32
N GLY A 84 12.74 11.74 -5.55
CA GLY A 84 13.30 11.34 -4.27
C GLY A 84 12.86 12.28 -3.15
N SER A 85 13.10 11.85 -1.91
CA SER A 85 12.73 12.58 -0.70
C SER A 85 13.75 12.32 0.39
N GLU A 86 14.06 13.36 1.17
CA GLU A 86 14.87 13.25 2.40
C GLU A 86 14.02 12.76 3.60
N ALA A 87 12.72 12.59 3.41
CA ALA A 87 11.85 12.06 4.45
C ALA A 87 12.24 10.61 4.82
N PRO A 88 12.11 10.21 6.09
CA PRO A 88 12.36 8.83 6.50
C PRO A 88 11.58 7.82 5.65
N ALA A 89 12.19 6.67 5.37
CA ALA A 89 11.59 5.61 4.54
C ALA A 89 10.17 5.23 4.99
N LEU A 90 9.94 5.14 6.31
CA LEU A 90 8.64 4.87 6.90
C LEU A 90 7.58 5.94 6.53
N VAL A 91 7.97 7.21 6.53
CA VAL A 91 7.07 8.32 6.17
C VAL A 91 6.69 8.23 4.70
N THR A 92 7.66 7.99 3.82
CA THR A 92 7.40 7.82 2.38
C THR A 92 6.49 6.62 2.12
N ALA A 93 6.72 5.49 2.81
CA ALA A 93 5.88 4.31 2.69
C ALA A 93 4.44 4.56 3.17
N ALA A 94 4.28 5.25 4.31
CA ALA A 94 2.96 5.65 4.83
C ALA A 94 2.22 6.58 3.87
N VAL A 95 2.89 7.56 3.26
CA VAL A 95 2.28 8.45 2.25
C VAL A 95 1.82 7.65 1.03
N VAL A 96 2.66 6.76 0.49
CA VAL A 96 2.26 5.90 -0.64
C VAL A 96 1.04 5.05 -0.29
N HIS A 97 1.02 4.46 0.90
CA HIS A 97 -0.11 3.65 1.36
C HIS A 97 -1.39 4.49 1.48
N GLY A 98 -1.33 5.61 2.21
CA GLY A 98 -2.47 6.49 2.46
C GLY A 98 -3.01 7.09 1.17
N GLU A 99 -2.14 7.55 0.27
CA GLU A 99 -2.53 8.17 -0.99
C GLU A 99 -3.27 7.18 -1.89
N LEU A 100 -2.74 5.96 -2.05
CA LEU A 100 -3.40 4.94 -2.88
C LEU A 100 -4.76 4.50 -2.32
N LEU A 101 -4.91 4.46 -0.99
CA LEU A 101 -6.20 4.17 -0.34
C LEU A 101 -7.18 5.34 -0.41
N ALA A 102 -6.71 6.58 -0.32
CA ALA A 102 -7.57 7.76 -0.43
C ALA A 102 -8.10 7.89 -1.87
N LEU A 103 -7.21 7.74 -2.86
CA LEU A 103 -7.54 7.88 -4.27
C LEU A 103 -8.43 6.74 -4.79
N ARG A 104 -8.20 5.51 -4.31
CA ARG A 104 -8.77 4.28 -4.87
C ARG A 104 -8.67 4.30 -6.41
N PRO A 105 -7.44 4.32 -6.95
CA PRO A 105 -7.24 4.56 -8.37
C PRO A 105 -7.82 3.46 -9.27
N PHE A 106 -8.07 2.26 -8.77
CA PHE A 106 -8.61 1.15 -9.53
C PHE A 106 -10.07 0.87 -9.15
N VAL A 107 -10.82 0.21 -10.04
CA VAL A 107 -12.21 -0.20 -9.77
C VAL A 107 -12.30 -1.24 -8.63
N SER A 108 -11.21 -1.95 -8.32
CA SER A 108 -11.09 -2.86 -7.17
C SER A 108 -9.64 -3.13 -6.79
N ARG A 109 -9.42 -3.86 -5.69
CA ARG A 109 -8.11 -4.32 -5.17
C ARG A 109 -7.14 -3.23 -4.71
N ASN A 110 -7.55 -1.98 -4.59
CA ASN A 110 -6.77 -0.84 -4.10
C ASN A 110 -6.10 -1.13 -2.76
N GLY A 111 -6.81 -1.73 -1.80
CA GLY A 111 -6.21 -2.04 -0.50
C GLY A 111 -5.04 -3.03 -0.58
N LEU A 112 -5.10 -3.98 -1.51
CA LEU A 112 -4.00 -4.90 -1.75
C LEU A 112 -2.85 -4.24 -2.51
N VAL A 113 -3.16 -3.42 -3.51
CA VAL A 113 -2.15 -2.66 -4.27
C VAL A 113 -1.41 -1.68 -3.36
N ALA A 114 -2.12 -0.99 -2.47
CA ALA A 114 -1.53 -0.01 -1.55
C ALA A 114 -0.55 -0.66 -0.57
N ARG A 115 -0.92 -1.79 0.05
CA ARG A 115 -0.01 -2.57 0.91
C ARG A 115 1.20 -3.12 0.14
N ALA A 116 1.00 -3.59 -1.08
CA ALA A 116 2.12 -4.05 -1.91
C ALA A 116 3.07 -2.91 -2.31
N ALA A 117 2.53 -1.72 -2.61
CA ALA A 117 3.31 -0.52 -2.91
C ALA A 117 4.08 -0.01 -1.68
N GLU A 118 3.45 0.01 -0.50
CA GLU A 118 4.11 0.29 0.77
C GLU A 118 5.32 -0.64 0.98
N ARG A 119 5.12 -1.95 0.82
CA ARG A 119 6.20 -2.95 0.92
C ARG A 119 7.33 -2.66 -0.07
N ILE A 120 7.02 -2.32 -1.32
CA ILE A 120 8.03 -1.94 -2.32
C ILE A 120 8.86 -0.75 -1.85
N VAL A 121 8.24 0.25 -1.22
CA VAL A 121 8.97 1.40 -0.65
C VAL A 121 9.85 0.97 0.53
N LEU A 122 9.33 0.17 1.47
CA LEU A 122 10.09 -0.33 2.62
C LEU A 122 11.31 -1.15 2.19
N VAL A 123 11.16 -2.02 1.19
CA VAL A 123 12.25 -2.84 0.65
C VAL A 123 13.22 -1.99 -0.17
N GLY A 124 12.71 -1.17 -1.09
CA GLY A 124 13.51 -0.39 -2.02
C GLY A 124 14.32 0.74 -1.36
N SER A 125 13.86 1.24 -0.21
CA SER A 125 14.59 2.20 0.63
C SER A 125 15.63 1.56 1.54
N GLY A 126 15.62 0.23 1.66
CA GLY A 126 16.52 -0.51 2.55
C GLY A 126 16.09 -0.57 4.02
N LEU A 127 14.87 -0.13 4.36
CA LEU A 127 14.32 -0.26 5.72
C LEU A 127 13.96 -1.72 6.05
N ASP A 128 13.41 -2.46 5.07
CA ASP A 128 13.19 -3.91 5.14
C ASP A 128 13.74 -4.61 3.89
N PRO A 129 15.07 -4.65 3.70
CA PRO A 129 15.69 -5.09 2.45
C PRO A 129 15.49 -6.58 2.16
N LYS A 130 15.04 -7.36 3.16
CA LYS A 130 14.75 -8.79 3.03
C LYS A 130 13.25 -9.09 2.96
N SER A 131 12.40 -8.07 3.00
CA SER A 131 10.94 -8.20 3.03
C SER A 131 10.47 -9.15 4.14
N ILE A 132 11.13 -9.12 5.30
CA ILE A 132 10.84 -10.02 6.42
C ILE A 132 9.79 -9.45 7.37
N CYS A 133 9.42 -8.16 7.25
CA CYS A 133 8.42 -7.53 8.10
C CYS A 133 7.01 -7.70 7.50
N PRO A 134 6.12 -8.51 8.08
CA PRO A 134 4.72 -8.59 7.69
C PRO A 134 3.92 -7.41 8.28
N ALA A 135 4.06 -6.21 7.70
CA ALA A 135 3.31 -5.03 8.17
C ALA A 135 1.78 -5.26 8.17
N GLU A 136 1.28 -6.13 7.28
CA GLU A 136 -0.12 -6.52 7.20
C GLU A 136 -0.61 -7.26 8.45
N VAL A 137 0.27 -8.02 9.13
CA VAL A 137 -0.05 -8.62 10.45
C VAL A 137 -0.22 -7.52 11.49
N GLY A 138 0.66 -6.51 11.49
CA GLY A 138 0.53 -5.38 12.40
C GLY A 138 -0.73 -4.55 12.16
N TYR A 139 -1.10 -4.29 10.91
CA TYR A 139 -2.39 -3.64 10.60
C TYR A 139 -3.58 -4.47 11.09
N ALA A 140 -3.52 -5.80 10.93
CA ALA A 140 -4.56 -6.68 11.42
C ALA A 140 -4.66 -6.69 12.96
N GLU A 141 -3.53 -6.67 13.65
CA GLU A 141 -3.45 -6.64 15.12
C GLU A 141 -3.94 -5.30 15.70
N LEU A 142 -3.63 -4.17 15.06
CA LEU A 142 -4.16 -2.85 15.44
C LEU A 142 -5.67 -2.72 15.21
N GLY A 143 -6.23 -3.54 14.31
CA GLY A 143 -7.66 -3.65 14.06
C GLY A 143 -8.17 -2.71 12.96
N ALA A 144 -9.25 -3.15 12.31
CA ALA A 144 -9.82 -2.46 11.15
C ALA A 144 -10.38 -1.07 11.47
N ALA A 145 -11.06 -0.89 12.62
CA ALA A 145 -11.64 0.40 12.96
C ALA A 145 -10.56 1.48 13.24
N PRO A 146 -9.51 1.22 14.06
CA PRO A 146 -8.39 2.16 14.19
C PRO A 146 -7.66 2.46 12.89
N TYR A 147 -7.50 1.46 12.02
CA TYR A 147 -6.90 1.63 10.70
C TYR A 147 -7.71 2.59 9.81
N MET A 148 -9.04 2.41 9.77
CA MET A 148 -9.93 3.28 9.01
C MET A 148 -9.97 4.70 9.58
N ALA A 149 -10.04 4.86 10.91
CA ALA A 149 -10.00 6.18 11.55
C ALA A 149 -8.68 6.93 11.28
N ALA A 150 -7.55 6.22 11.26
CA ALA A 150 -6.27 6.81 10.89
C ALA A 150 -6.24 7.22 9.41
N LEU A 151 -6.84 6.42 8.52
CA LEU A 151 -6.97 6.75 7.09
C LEU A 151 -7.88 7.96 6.85
N GLU A 152 -8.96 8.11 7.61
CA GLU A 152 -9.79 9.33 7.61
C GLU A 152 -8.97 10.56 8.02
N GLY A 153 -8.13 10.41 9.04
CA GLY A 153 -7.14 11.41 9.42
C GLY A 153 -6.23 11.79 8.24
N TYR A 154 -5.65 10.81 7.53
CA TYR A 154 -4.85 11.07 6.33
C TYR A 154 -5.65 11.82 5.26
N ALA A 155 -6.87 11.36 4.96
CA ALA A 155 -7.73 11.92 3.92
C ALA A 155 -8.15 13.37 4.20
N SER A 156 -8.15 13.80 5.46
CA SER A 156 -8.40 15.21 5.82
C SER A 156 -7.34 16.19 5.31
N GLY A 157 -6.13 15.71 5.01
CA GLY A 157 -4.99 16.54 4.61
C GLY A 157 -4.42 17.44 5.71
N THR A 158 -4.90 17.31 6.95
CA THR A 158 -4.40 18.09 8.09
C THR A 158 -3.07 17.52 8.60
N PRO A 159 -2.14 18.35 9.10
CA PRO A 159 -0.88 17.87 9.68
C PRO A 159 -1.10 16.85 10.80
N GLU A 160 -2.10 17.07 11.66
CA GLU A 160 -2.45 16.18 12.78
C GLU A 160 -2.97 14.83 12.27
N GLY A 161 -3.87 14.84 11.28
CA GLY A 161 -4.40 13.61 10.69
C GLY A 161 -3.32 12.80 9.97
N MET A 162 -2.42 13.47 9.26
CA MET A 162 -1.25 12.82 8.64
C MET A 162 -0.31 12.21 9.70
N ALA A 163 -0.07 12.92 10.80
CA ALA A 163 0.77 12.41 11.89
C ALA A 163 0.18 11.14 12.54
N VAL A 164 -1.14 11.12 12.76
CA VAL A 164 -1.85 9.93 13.27
C VAL A 164 -1.71 8.75 12.30
N TRP A 165 -1.89 8.97 11.00
CA TRP A 165 -1.71 7.93 9.99
C TRP A 165 -0.28 7.38 9.96
N ILE A 166 0.73 8.26 9.92
CA ILE A 166 2.15 7.85 9.90
C ILE A 166 2.49 7.06 11.17
N ALA A 167 2.01 7.50 12.33
CA ALA A 167 2.19 6.77 13.60
C ALA A 167 1.52 5.39 13.56
N HIS A 168 0.31 5.30 12.99
CA HIS A 168 -0.40 4.03 12.81
C HIS A 168 0.40 3.06 11.92
N CYS A 169 0.92 3.51 10.77
CA CYS A 169 1.79 2.71 9.91
C CYS A 169 3.07 2.27 10.65
N GLY A 170 3.70 3.17 11.41
CA GLY A 170 4.87 2.85 12.22
C GLY A 170 4.61 1.76 13.25
N ARG A 171 3.47 1.81 13.94
CA ARG A 171 3.05 0.77 14.88
C ARG A 171 2.76 -0.56 14.18
N ALA A 172 2.17 -0.53 12.98
CA ALA A 172 1.95 -1.74 12.19
C ALA A 172 3.27 -2.42 11.81
N VAL A 173 4.27 -1.64 11.37
CA VAL A 173 5.61 -2.16 11.08
C VAL A 173 6.28 -2.72 12.34
N GLU A 174 6.17 -2.04 13.47
CA GLU A 174 6.71 -2.51 14.76
C GLU A 174 6.08 -3.85 15.20
N LEU A 175 4.77 -4.00 15.07
CA LEU A 175 4.09 -5.26 15.37
C LEU A 175 4.45 -6.37 14.37
N GLY A 176 4.55 -6.02 13.09
CA GLY A 176 4.98 -6.95 12.04
C GLY A 176 6.37 -7.54 12.33
N VAL A 177 7.36 -6.72 12.69
CA VAL A 177 8.71 -7.24 13.00
C VAL A 177 8.76 -8.07 14.28
N ARG A 178 7.89 -7.80 15.26
CA ARG A 178 7.75 -8.64 16.47
C ARG A 178 7.27 -10.04 16.12
N GLU A 179 6.31 -10.17 15.21
CA GLU A 179 5.85 -11.47 14.72
C GLU A 179 6.99 -12.26 14.06
N SER A 180 7.76 -11.62 13.18
CA SER A 180 8.92 -12.28 12.56
C SER A 180 9.97 -12.73 13.57
N THR A 181 10.19 -11.94 14.62
CA THR A 181 11.08 -12.30 15.72
C THR A 181 10.56 -13.53 16.47
N ALA A 182 9.27 -13.55 16.82
CA ALA A 182 8.64 -14.67 17.51
C ALA A 182 8.73 -15.98 16.70
N VAL A 183 8.54 -15.92 15.38
CA VAL A 183 8.70 -17.07 14.47
C VAL A 183 10.15 -17.56 14.47
N CYS A 184 11.13 -16.67 14.35
CA CYS A 184 12.54 -17.05 14.38
C CYS A 184 12.93 -17.73 15.70
N GLU A 185 12.49 -17.20 16.84
CA GLU A 185 12.75 -17.81 18.15
C GLU A 185 12.07 -19.18 18.31
N ALA A 186 10.84 -19.33 17.79
CA ALA A 186 10.14 -20.61 17.81
C ALA A 186 10.88 -21.68 16.98
N LEU A 187 11.39 -21.31 15.80
CA LEU A 187 12.21 -22.19 14.96
C LEU A 187 13.52 -22.59 15.64
N GLN A 188 14.20 -21.64 16.32
CA GLN A 188 15.42 -21.93 17.06
C GLN A 188 15.18 -22.92 18.22
N ARG A 189 14.07 -22.76 18.96
CA ARG A 189 13.71 -23.70 20.04
C ARG A 189 13.32 -25.08 19.54
N GLY A 190 12.67 -25.18 18.37
CA GLY A 190 12.28 -26.46 17.77
C GLY A 190 13.42 -27.21 17.07
N ALA A 191 14.54 -26.54 16.82
CA ALA A 191 15.75 -27.13 16.22
C ALA A 191 16.78 -27.60 17.27
N ALA A 192 16.56 -27.32 18.55
CA ALA A 192 17.37 -27.75 19.69
C ALA A 192 16.79 -29.02 20.33
#